data_AF-A0A524BK30-F1
#
_entry.id   AF-A0A524BK30-F1
#
_cell.length_a   1.000
_cell.length_b   1.000
_cell.length_c   1.000
_cell.angle_alpha   90.00
_cell.angle_beta   90.00
_cell.angle_gamma   90.00
#
_symmetry.space_group_name_H-M   'P 1'
#
loop_
_entity.id
_entity.type
_entity.pdbx_description
1 polymer ?
#
loop_
_entity_poly.entity_id
_entity_poly.type
_entity_poly.pdbx_seq_one_letter_code
_entity_poly.pdbx_strand_id
1 'polypeptide(L)'
;MGDLVPAAAAQLHLAAAHPLGATGLRPAPSRTRRQRPSSPGPGRRGRGFVEWIGHGSVLVKISGWLFALGAAFYFTVAGAYFYFSRDEIGTTALVMTGALAFLVSFYVLYTDKRLDALPEDRANAEIDEADPEYGFYSPHSWWPLPVGFAAMLIALGFIFAAWLVVLGVCVLFVALIGWLFEYYRGSFAR
;
A
#
# COMPACT_ATOMS: atom_id res chain seq x y z
N MET A 1 25.70 -1.98 59.46
CA MET A 1 25.91 -3.23 60.22
C MET A 1 25.39 -4.36 59.34
N GLY A 2 26.30 -5.19 58.81
CA GLY A 2 26.02 -6.21 57.78
C GLY A 2 27.00 -6.16 56.59
N ASP A 3 28.31 -6.19 56.88
CA ASP A 3 29.46 -6.92 56.28
C ASP A 3 29.51 -7.09 54.72
N LEU A 4 30.50 -6.56 53.97
CA LEU A 4 31.92 -6.96 53.83
C LEU A 4 32.04 -8.47 53.45
N VAL A 5 32.69 -8.97 52.39
CA VAL A 5 33.93 -8.60 51.66
C VAL A 5 33.95 -9.30 50.24
N PRO A 6 35.03 -9.40 49.43
CA PRO A 6 35.04 -8.99 48.01
C PRO A 6 35.40 -10.13 47.02
N ALA A 7 35.47 -9.82 45.72
CA ALA A 7 36.38 -10.53 44.82
C ALA A 7 36.86 -9.56 43.74
N ALA A 8 38.18 -9.47 43.63
CA ALA A 8 38.92 -8.43 42.93
C ALA A 8 38.96 -8.62 41.42
N ALA A 9 39.01 -7.46 40.75
CA ALA A 9 39.76 -7.09 39.55
C ALA A 9 40.21 -8.18 38.57
N ALA A 10 39.66 -8.12 37.35
CA ALA A 10 40.48 -8.25 36.15
C ALA A 10 40.67 -6.84 35.57
N GLN A 11 41.80 -6.23 35.92
CA GLN A 11 42.40 -5.17 35.12
C GLN A 11 42.68 -5.75 33.73
N LEU A 12 42.30 -5.05 32.66
CA LEU A 12 43.01 -5.14 31.39
C LEU A 12 42.89 -3.81 30.64
N HIS A 13 43.93 -3.00 30.87
CA HIS A 13 44.64 -2.17 29.90
C HIS A 13 43.83 -1.20 29.02
N LEU A 14 43.84 0.08 29.43
CA LEU A 14 44.01 1.15 28.45
C LEU A 14 45.37 0.94 27.76
N ALA A 15 45.34 0.46 26.52
CA ALA A 15 46.49 0.38 25.64
C ALA A 15 46.20 1.12 24.33
N ALA A 16 46.90 2.24 24.18
CA ALA A 16 47.38 2.91 22.98
C ALA A 16 46.41 3.17 21.80
N ALA A 17 46.28 4.47 21.50
CA ALA A 17 45.86 5.00 20.21
C ALA A 17 46.64 4.34 19.06
N HIS A 18 45.92 3.69 18.15
CA HIS A 18 46.48 3.16 16.91
C HIS A 18 46.61 4.30 15.88
N PRO A 19 47.82 4.63 15.39
CA PRO A 19 48.07 5.82 14.58
C PRO A 19 47.89 5.55 13.07
N LEU A 20 46.71 5.07 12.66
CA LEU A 20 46.35 4.98 11.25
C LEU A 20 44.86 5.29 11.10
N GLY A 21 44.55 6.55 10.81
CA GLY A 21 43.24 6.96 10.35
C GLY A 21 42.95 6.40 8.96
N ALA A 22 41.77 5.85 8.77
CA ALA A 22 41.08 5.85 7.47
C ALA A 22 39.62 5.44 7.69
N THR A 23 38.77 6.47 7.75
CA THR A 23 37.39 6.50 7.26
C THR A 23 37.07 5.35 6.29
N GLY A 24 36.03 4.58 6.61
CA GLY A 24 35.41 3.56 5.77
C GLY A 24 34.76 4.13 4.51
N LEU A 25 35.55 4.79 3.66
CA LEU A 25 35.20 5.09 2.29
C LEU A 25 35.26 3.77 1.50
N ARG A 26 34.10 3.38 0.98
CA ARG A 26 33.96 2.32 -0.02
C ARG A 26 34.90 2.61 -1.21
N PRO A 27 35.78 1.69 -1.64
CA PRO A 27 36.60 1.92 -2.81
C PRO A 27 35.75 2.03 -4.08
N ALA A 28 36.08 2.99 -4.95
CA ALA A 28 35.46 3.17 -6.26
C ALA A 28 35.77 1.98 -7.19
N PRO A 29 34.80 1.48 -8.00
CA PRO A 29 35.06 0.40 -8.93
C PRO A 29 35.97 0.86 -10.09
N SER A 30 36.96 0.03 -10.39
CA SER A 30 37.95 0.22 -11.45
C SER A 30 37.31 0.21 -12.84
N ARG A 31 37.42 1.35 -13.54
CA ARG A 31 37.18 1.47 -14.98
C ARG A 31 38.25 0.67 -15.72
N THR A 32 37.91 -0.47 -16.30
CA THR A 32 38.50 -1.03 -17.54
C THR A 32 37.89 -2.40 -17.86
N ARG A 33 36.68 -2.42 -18.42
CA ARG A 33 36.19 -3.60 -19.16
C ARG A 33 36.05 -3.25 -20.63
N ARG A 34 37.05 -3.69 -21.37
CA ARG A 34 37.17 -3.73 -22.82
C ARG A 34 35.84 -4.18 -23.46
N GLN A 35 35.17 -3.29 -24.17
CA GLN A 35 33.97 -3.61 -24.95
C GLN A 35 34.37 -4.60 -26.06
N ARG A 36 33.79 -5.80 -26.03
CA ARG A 36 33.83 -6.72 -27.19
C ARG A 36 32.71 -6.34 -28.15
N PRO A 37 32.94 -6.29 -29.48
CA PRO A 37 31.85 -6.11 -30.43
C PRO A 37 30.95 -7.36 -30.43
N SER A 38 29.65 -7.14 -30.26
CA SER A 38 28.60 -8.16 -30.31
C SER A 38 28.29 -8.56 -31.76
N SER A 39 28.35 -9.85 -32.07
CA SER A 39 27.91 -10.40 -33.36
C SER A 39 26.40 -10.20 -33.58
N PRO A 40 25.92 -9.96 -34.82
CA PRO A 40 24.49 -9.88 -35.11
C PRO A 40 23.86 -11.28 -35.02
N GLY A 41 22.96 -11.49 -34.06
CA GLY A 41 22.13 -12.70 -33.99
C GLY A 41 20.97 -12.64 -35.01
N PRO A 42 20.50 -13.79 -35.54
CA PRO A 42 19.48 -13.83 -36.58
C PRO A 42 18.09 -13.45 -36.03
N GLY A 43 17.32 -12.77 -36.88
CA GLY A 43 16.11 -12.02 -36.52
C GLY A 43 15.00 -12.82 -35.85
N ARG A 44 14.52 -12.28 -34.72
CA ARG A 44 13.27 -12.69 -34.07
C ARG A 44 12.07 -12.09 -34.81
N ARG A 45 11.57 -12.83 -35.79
CA ARG A 45 10.40 -12.53 -36.62
C ARG A 45 9.10 -13.08 -35.97
N GLY A 46 8.80 -12.67 -34.75
CA GLY A 46 7.66 -13.22 -33.98
C GLY A 46 7.22 -12.41 -32.76
N ARG A 47 7.34 -11.07 -32.81
CA ARG A 47 7.01 -10.18 -31.67
C ARG A 47 5.72 -9.35 -31.83
N GLY A 48 4.95 -9.54 -32.91
CA GLY A 48 3.86 -8.62 -33.23
C GLY A 48 2.70 -8.57 -32.21
N PHE A 49 2.35 -9.68 -31.56
CA PHE A 49 1.18 -9.72 -30.67
C PHE A 49 1.49 -9.25 -29.24
N VAL A 50 2.66 -9.63 -28.71
CA VAL A 50 3.09 -9.24 -27.35
C VAL A 50 3.58 -7.78 -27.33
N GLU A 51 4.14 -7.28 -28.44
CA GLU A 51 4.55 -5.88 -28.59
C GLU A 51 3.36 -4.93 -28.80
N TRP A 52 2.26 -5.39 -29.41
CA TRP A 52 1.01 -4.61 -29.50
C TRP A 52 0.34 -4.40 -28.14
N ILE A 53 0.52 -5.34 -27.20
CA ILE A 53 0.03 -5.22 -25.81
C ILE A 53 1.00 -4.41 -24.94
N GLY A 54 2.27 -4.29 -25.34
CA GLY A 54 3.33 -3.74 -24.49
C GLY A 54 4.16 -2.66 -25.19
N HIS A 55 3.65 -1.44 -25.26
CA HIS A 55 4.48 -0.25 -25.48
C HIS A 55 4.19 0.82 -24.42
N GLY A 56 5.18 0.97 -23.53
CA GLY A 56 5.42 2.00 -22.51
C GLY A 56 4.29 2.96 -22.13
N SER A 57 3.77 2.81 -20.89
CA SER A 57 3.00 3.76 -20.05
C SER A 57 1.75 3.17 -19.38
N VAL A 58 1.71 1.87 -19.04
CA VAL A 58 0.45 1.10 -19.05
C VAL A 58 -0.12 0.61 -17.71
N LEU A 59 0.56 0.64 -16.57
CA LEU A 59 0.03 -0.09 -15.39
C LEU A 59 -1.14 0.62 -14.67
N VAL A 60 -1.16 1.95 -14.49
CA VAL A 60 -2.38 2.67 -14.02
C VAL A 60 -3.56 2.49 -14.99
N LYS A 61 -3.26 2.49 -16.29
CA LYS A 61 -4.28 2.22 -17.32
C LYS A 61 -4.85 0.82 -17.11
N ILE A 62 -4.02 -0.17 -16.84
CA ILE A 62 -4.46 -1.55 -16.61
C ILE A 62 -5.38 -1.66 -15.39
N SER A 63 -5.07 -1.00 -14.27
CA SER A 63 -5.95 -1.05 -13.08
C SER A 63 -7.30 -0.38 -13.34
N GLY A 64 -7.33 0.80 -13.97
CA GLY A 64 -8.56 1.48 -14.36
C GLY A 64 -9.40 0.70 -15.38
N TRP A 65 -8.75 0.11 -16.39
CA TRP A 65 -9.39 -0.74 -17.40
C TRP A 65 -9.90 -2.07 -16.84
N LEU A 66 -9.22 -2.65 -15.84
CA LEU A 66 -9.68 -3.86 -15.16
C LEU A 66 -11.04 -3.63 -14.50
N PHE A 67 -11.18 -2.53 -13.74
CA PHE A 67 -12.47 -2.17 -13.14
C PHE A 67 -13.51 -1.77 -14.19
N ALA A 68 -13.10 -1.14 -15.31
CA ALA A 68 -14.01 -0.82 -16.41
C ALA A 68 -14.61 -2.08 -17.05
N LEU A 69 -13.76 -3.08 -17.31
CA LEU A 69 -14.17 -4.37 -17.85
C LEU A 69 -15.06 -5.12 -16.85
N GLY A 70 -14.72 -5.09 -15.56
CA GLY A 70 -15.55 -5.62 -14.49
C GLY A 70 -16.94 -4.97 -14.46
N ALA A 71 -17.01 -3.64 -14.53
CA ALA A 71 -18.27 -2.90 -14.58
C ALA A 71 -19.11 -3.30 -15.82
N ALA A 72 -18.49 -3.35 -17.00
CA ALA A 72 -19.15 -3.78 -18.23
C ALA A 72 -19.67 -5.22 -18.12
N PHE A 73 -18.88 -6.12 -17.52
CA PHE A 73 -19.30 -7.50 -17.24
C PHE A 73 -20.51 -7.54 -16.31
N TYR A 74 -20.49 -6.82 -15.18
CA TYR A 74 -21.61 -6.78 -14.24
C TYR A 74 -22.87 -6.21 -14.87
N PHE A 75 -22.79 -5.15 -15.67
CA PHE A 75 -23.95 -4.62 -16.39
C PHE A 75 -24.49 -5.60 -17.44
N THR A 76 -23.60 -6.30 -18.14
CA THR A 76 -24.00 -7.32 -19.13
C THR A 76 -24.73 -8.48 -18.44
N VAL A 77 -24.18 -8.97 -17.33
CA VAL A 77 -24.80 -10.02 -16.52
C VAL A 77 -26.11 -9.54 -15.91
N ALA A 78 -26.19 -8.29 -15.44
CA ALA A 78 -27.43 -7.70 -14.92
C ALA A 78 -28.54 -7.68 -15.98
N GLY A 79 -28.22 -7.27 -17.21
CA GLY A 79 -29.18 -7.28 -18.33
C GLY A 79 -29.64 -8.69 -18.69
N ALA A 80 -28.71 -9.65 -18.77
CA ALA A 80 -29.05 -11.05 -19.00
C ALA A 80 -29.90 -11.62 -17.86
N TYR A 81 -29.51 -11.39 -16.62
CA TYR A 81 -30.21 -11.85 -15.42
C TYR A 81 -31.63 -11.28 -15.34
N PHE A 82 -31.81 -10.00 -15.62
CA PHE A 82 -33.12 -9.37 -15.70
C PHE A 82 -34.03 -10.05 -16.73
N TYR A 83 -33.47 -10.36 -17.91
CA TYR A 83 -34.22 -11.01 -18.99
C TYR A 83 -34.66 -12.45 -18.63
N PHE A 84 -33.77 -13.24 -18.03
CA PHE A 84 -34.05 -14.64 -17.69
C PHE A 84 -34.84 -14.81 -16.39
N SER A 85 -34.43 -14.12 -15.32
CA SER A 85 -34.95 -14.36 -13.97
C SER A 85 -36.16 -13.51 -13.64
N ARG A 86 -36.28 -12.31 -14.25
CA ARG A 86 -37.30 -11.29 -13.91
C ARG A 86 -37.44 -10.99 -12.41
N ASP A 87 -36.37 -11.19 -11.64
CA ASP A 87 -36.30 -10.81 -10.23
C ASP A 87 -35.68 -9.41 -10.11
N GLU A 88 -36.41 -8.50 -9.50
CA GLU A 88 -36.02 -7.12 -9.32
C GLU A 88 -34.89 -6.96 -8.29
N ILE A 89 -34.84 -7.83 -7.26
CA ILE A 89 -33.87 -7.69 -6.16
C ILE A 89 -32.47 -8.09 -6.63
N GLY A 90 -32.34 -9.25 -7.26
CA GLY A 90 -31.07 -9.70 -7.84
C GLY A 90 -30.55 -8.77 -8.93
N THR A 91 -31.44 -8.27 -9.79
CA THR A 91 -31.07 -7.30 -10.84
C THR A 91 -30.53 -6.01 -10.23
N THR A 92 -31.20 -5.48 -9.20
CA THR A 92 -30.77 -4.24 -8.52
C THR A 92 -29.40 -4.41 -7.85
N ALA A 93 -29.15 -5.55 -7.20
CA ALA A 93 -27.86 -5.84 -6.59
C ALA A 93 -26.72 -5.91 -7.63
N LEU A 94 -26.96 -6.53 -8.79
CA LEU A 94 -25.98 -6.60 -9.88
C LEU A 94 -25.71 -5.22 -10.50
N VAL A 95 -26.74 -4.41 -10.70
CA VAL A 95 -26.61 -3.03 -11.19
C VAL A 95 -25.83 -2.17 -10.20
N MET A 96 -26.12 -2.27 -8.90
CA MET A 96 -25.37 -1.54 -7.85
C MET A 96 -23.91 -1.97 -7.78
N THR A 97 -23.63 -3.27 -7.93
CA THR A 97 -22.25 -3.78 -7.98
C THR A 97 -21.50 -3.26 -9.21
N GLY A 98 -22.14 -3.27 -10.38
CA GLY A 98 -21.60 -2.69 -11.61
C GLY A 98 -21.36 -1.19 -11.50
N ALA A 99 -22.28 -0.45 -10.86
CA ALA A 99 -22.14 0.97 -10.59
C ALA A 99 -20.98 1.29 -9.65
N LEU A 100 -20.76 0.47 -8.61
CA LEU A 100 -19.62 0.62 -7.69
C LEU A 100 -18.29 0.35 -8.41
N ALA A 101 -18.20 -0.70 -9.22
CA ALA A 101 -17.04 -0.96 -10.06
C ALA A 101 -16.79 0.17 -11.08
N PHE A 102 -17.86 0.72 -11.67
CA PHE A 102 -17.79 1.87 -12.57
C PHE A 102 -17.25 3.11 -11.86
N LEU A 103 -17.70 3.40 -10.63
CA LEU A 103 -17.24 4.56 -9.87
C LEU A 103 -15.75 4.48 -9.55
N VAL A 104 -15.26 3.30 -9.18
CA VAL A 104 -13.82 3.04 -8.96
C VAL A 104 -13.05 3.23 -10.27
N SER A 105 -13.51 2.60 -11.36
CA SER A 105 -12.87 2.74 -12.69
C SER A 105 -12.81 4.20 -13.14
N PHE A 106 -13.91 4.93 -13.02
CA PHE A 106 -14.00 6.34 -13.37
C PHE A 106 -12.99 7.17 -12.59
N TYR A 107 -12.90 6.98 -11.26
CA TYR A 107 -11.96 7.71 -10.42
C TYR A 107 -10.50 7.46 -10.81
N VAL A 108 -10.13 6.19 -11.01
CA VAL A 108 -8.75 5.81 -11.36
C VAL A 108 -8.38 6.34 -12.75
N LEU A 109 -9.23 6.13 -13.77
CA LEU A 109 -8.98 6.62 -15.13
C LEU A 109 -8.98 8.16 -15.22
N TYR A 110 -9.76 8.82 -14.38
CA TYR A 110 -9.77 10.28 -14.30
C TYR A 110 -8.49 10.82 -13.66
N THR A 111 -7.99 10.12 -12.65
CA THR A 111 -6.75 10.48 -11.94
C THR A 111 -5.52 10.22 -12.82
N ASP A 112 -5.49 9.10 -13.54
CA ASP A 112 -4.41 8.75 -14.49
C ASP A 112 -4.18 9.84 -15.54
N LYS A 113 -5.25 10.48 -16.02
CA LYS A 113 -5.13 11.60 -16.98
C LYS A 113 -4.47 12.86 -16.42
N ARG A 114 -4.32 12.96 -15.09
CA ARG A 114 -3.81 14.15 -14.40
C ARG A 114 -2.42 13.92 -13.80
N LEU A 115 -1.97 12.67 -13.69
CA LEU A 115 -0.69 12.31 -13.11
C LEU A 115 0.29 11.94 -14.23
N ASP A 116 1.57 12.23 -14.01
CA ASP A 116 2.64 11.73 -14.86
C ASP A 116 2.87 10.24 -14.55
N ALA A 117 3.43 9.51 -15.53
CA ALA A 117 3.69 8.08 -15.39
C ALA A 117 4.67 7.83 -14.23
N LEU A 118 4.21 7.10 -13.20
CA LEU A 118 5.08 6.76 -12.08
C LEU A 118 6.13 5.73 -12.52
N PRO A 119 7.26 5.63 -11.80
CA PRO A 119 8.23 4.55 -11.99
C PRO A 119 7.57 3.16 -11.93
N GLU A 120 6.54 2.99 -11.10
CA GLU A 120 5.82 1.71 -10.99
C GLU A 120 5.05 1.31 -12.25
N ASP A 121 4.77 2.26 -13.16
CA ASP A 121 4.04 2.02 -14.40
C ASP A 121 4.92 1.68 -15.60
N ARG A 122 6.24 1.83 -15.44
CA ARG A 122 7.22 1.67 -16.50
C ARG A 122 7.87 0.30 -16.37
N ALA A 123 7.72 -0.51 -17.42
CA ALA A 123 8.34 -1.85 -17.49
C ALA A 123 9.89 -1.80 -17.46
N ASN A 124 10.48 -0.63 -17.70
CA ASN A 124 11.92 -0.38 -17.73
C ASN A 124 12.39 0.58 -16.63
N ALA A 125 11.62 0.78 -15.55
CA ALA A 125 12.05 1.61 -14.43
C ALA A 125 13.19 0.95 -13.65
N GLU A 126 14.16 1.76 -13.23
CA GLU A 126 15.22 1.35 -12.31
C GLU A 126 14.79 1.51 -10.85
N ILE A 127 15.39 0.71 -9.94
CA ILE A 127 15.07 0.74 -8.51
C ILE A 127 15.39 2.11 -7.89
N ASP A 128 16.42 2.78 -8.43
CA ASP A 128 16.88 4.09 -7.98
C ASP A 128 15.90 5.22 -8.37
N GLU A 129 14.89 4.95 -9.21
CA GLU A 129 13.84 5.90 -9.58
C GLU A 129 12.66 5.90 -8.60
N ALA A 130 12.58 4.94 -7.67
CA ALA A 130 11.54 4.92 -6.65
C ALA A 130 11.78 6.01 -5.61
N ASP A 131 10.69 6.66 -5.16
CA ASP A 131 10.78 7.72 -4.15
C ASP A 131 11.31 7.15 -2.81
N PRO A 132 12.42 7.67 -2.27
CA PRO A 132 12.91 7.27 -0.95
C PRO A 132 11.95 7.65 0.19
N GLU A 133 11.09 8.66 0.01
CA GLU A 133 10.13 9.13 1.03
C GLU A 133 8.68 8.76 0.65
N TYR A 134 8.27 7.53 0.94
CA TYR A 134 6.92 7.01 0.60
C TYR A 134 5.75 7.69 1.35
N GLY A 135 6.04 8.53 2.34
CA GLY A 135 5.05 9.20 3.19
C GLY A 135 5.08 8.74 4.65
N PHE A 136 4.12 9.24 5.42
CA PHE A 136 4.01 8.93 6.85
C PHE A 136 3.22 7.63 7.07
N TYR A 137 3.84 6.67 7.76
CA TYR A 137 3.18 5.50 8.30
C TYR A 137 3.15 5.55 9.82
N SER A 138 2.03 5.15 10.40
CA SER A 138 1.92 4.93 11.84
C SER A 138 2.90 3.84 12.30
N PRO A 139 3.87 4.13 13.20
CA PRO A 139 4.75 3.09 13.74
C PRO A 139 4.02 2.14 14.68
N HIS A 140 3.01 2.65 15.39
CA HIS A 140 2.09 1.89 16.23
C HIS A 140 0.78 2.68 16.37
N SER A 141 -0.35 1.97 16.34
CA SER A 141 -1.66 2.52 16.68
C SER A 141 -2.51 1.43 17.31
N TRP A 142 -3.07 1.75 18.47
CA TRP A 142 -3.94 0.85 19.24
C TRP A 142 -5.42 1.15 19.02
N TRP A 143 -5.75 2.29 18.39
CA TRP A 143 -7.13 2.76 18.14
C TRP A 143 -8.00 1.88 17.23
N PRO A 144 -7.46 1.12 16.25
CA PRO A 144 -8.26 0.16 15.49
C PRO A 144 -8.97 -0.87 16.37
N LEU A 145 -8.39 -1.20 17.54
CA LEU A 145 -8.95 -2.20 18.46
C LEU A 145 -10.23 -1.70 19.16
N PRO A 146 -10.27 -0.50 19.78
CA PRO A 146 -11.52 0.11 20.24
C PRO A 146 -12.58 0.29 19.15
N VAL A 147 -12.19 0.60 17.90
CA VAL A 147 -13.14 0.70 16.77
C VAL A 147 -13.77 -0.66 16.47
N GLY A 148 -12.96 -1.73 16.41
CA GLY A 148 -13.47 -3.09 16.23
C GLY A 148 -14.39 -3.53 17.37
N PHE A 149 -14.05 -3.19 18.61
CA PHE A 149 -14.90 -3.47 19.77
C PHE A 149 -16.22 -2.71 19.71
N ALA A 150 -16.21 -1.44 19.28
CA ALA A 150 -17.43 -0.66 19.10
C ALA A 150 -18.33 -1.25 18.00
N ALA A 151 -17.75 -1.68 16.87
CA ALA A 151 -18.49 -2.37 15.80
C ALA A 151 -19.11 -3.69 16.31
N MET A 152 -18.37 -4.45 17.12
CA MET A 152 -18.89 -5.67 17.77
C MET A 152 -20.08 -5.35 18.68
N LEU A 153 -19.99 -4.30 19.51
CA LEU A 153 -21.08 -3.88 20.39
C LEU A 153 -22.33 -3.44 19.61
N ILE A 154 -22.15 -2.72 18.50
CA ILE A 154 -23.26 -2.33 17.62
C ILE A 154 -23.93 -3.58 17.03
N ALA A 155 -23.15 -4.52 16.51
CA ALA A 155 -23.66 -5.78 15.96
C ALA A 155 -24.42 -6.61 17.02
N LEU A 156 -23.88 -6.73 18.24
CA LEU A 156 -24.56 -7.38 19.37
C LEU A 156 -25.82 -6.62 19.79
N GLY A 157 -25.81 -5.30 19.72
CA GLY A 157 -26.95 -4.46 20.08
C GLY A 157 -28.19 -4.71 19.22
N PHE A 158 -28.02 -5.03 17.94
CA PHE A 158 -29.14 -5.41 17.07
C PHE A 158 -29.83 -6.72 17.50
N ILE A 159 -29.13 -7.61 18.20
CA ILE A 159 -29.65 -8.91 18.64
C ILE A 159 -30.25 -8.81 20.05
N PHE A 160 -29.53 -8.20 20.98
CA PHE A 160 -29.87 -8.27 22.41
C PHE A 160 -30.68 -7.07 22.92
N ALA A 161 -30.26 -5.84 22.62
CA ALA A 161 -30.96 -4.65 23.10
C ALA A 161 -30.57 -3.37 22.35
N ALA A 162 -31.58 -2.54 22.04
CA ALA A 162 -31.36 -1.26 21.33
C ALA A 162 -30.42 -0.27 22.09
N TRP A 163 -30.39 -0.30 23.42
CA TRP A 163 -29.50 0.59 24.19
C TRP A 163 -28.01 0.24 24.04
N LEU A 164 -27.68 -1.03 23.75
CA LEU A 164 -26.31 -1.45 23.43
C LEU A 164 -25.83 -0.83 22.10
N VAL A 165 -26.74 -0.62 21.15
CA VAL A 165 -26.41 0.08 19.90
C VAL A 165 -26.00 1.52 20.20
N VAL A 166 -26.77 2.23 21.04
CA VAL A 166 -26.45 3.61 21.45
C VAL A 166 -25.09 3.66 22.13
N LEU A 167 -24.81 2.72 23.04
CA LEU A 167 -23.51 2.63 23.72
C LEU A 167 -22.38 2.35 22.72
N GLY A 168 -22.55 1.40 21.81
CA GLY A 168 -21.58 1.06 20.78
C GLY A 168 -21.28 2.24 19.86
N VAL A 169 -22.30 3.01 19.47
CA VAL A 169 -22.13 4.25 18.68
C VAL A 169 -21.35 5.30 19.48
N CYS A 170 -21.66 5.51 20.75
CA CYS A 170 -20.91 6.44 21.61
C CYS A 170 -19.43 6.05 21.71
N VAL A 171 -19.13 4.77 21.94
CA VAL A 171 -17.75 4.26 21.98
C VAL A 171 -17.06 4.43 20.63
N LEU A 172 -17.77 4.16 19.52
CA LEU A 172 -17.25 4.34 18.16
C LEU A 172 -16.85 5.80 17.92
N PHE A 173 -17.68 6.76 18.31
CA PHE A 173 -17.37 8.19 18.17
C PHE A 173 -16.10 8.58 18.93
N VAL A 174 -15.97 8.16 20.19
CA VAL A 174 -14.77 8.44 21.00
C VAL A 174 -13.53 7.82 20.37
N ALA A 175 -13.63 6.57 19.90
CA ALA A 175 -12.53 5.87 19.25
C ALA A 175 -12.12 6.55 17.94
N LEU A 176 -13.07 7.00 17.11
CA LEU A 176 -12.79 7.71 15.86
C LEU A 176 -12.13 9.07 16.10
N ILE A 177 -12.60 9.83 17.08
CA ILE A 177 -11.98 11.11 17.47
C ILE A 177 -10.55 10.85 17.94
N GLY A 178 -10.34 9.87 18.80
CA GLY A 178 -9.03 9.49 19.29
C GLY A 178 -8.07 9.07 18.17
N TRP A 179 -8.56 8.27 17.23
CA TRP A 179 -7.77 7.79 16.08
C TRP A 179 -7.41 8.92 15.12
N LEU A 180 -8.38 9.80 14.79
CA LEU A 180 -8.16 10.93 13.89
C LEU A 180 -7.13 11.91 14.46
N PHE A 181 -7.22 12.21 15.77
CA PHE A 181 -6.34 13.18 16.42
C PHE A 181 -5.02 12.58 16.93
N GLU A 182 -4.79 11.27 16.84
CA GLU A 182 -3.59 10.60 17.39
C GLU A 182 -2.28 11.31 17.00
N TYR A 183 -2.12 11.64 15.72
CA TYR A 183 -0.92 12.28 15.19
C TYR A 183 -0.91 13.82 15.26
N TYR A 184 -2.01 14.44 15.69
CA TYR A 184 -2.15 15.90 15.76
C TYR A 184 -1.97 16.49 17.17
N ARG A 185 -1.71 15.66 18.19
CA ARG A 185 -1.63 16.10 19.61
C ARG A 185 -0.29 16.73 20.01
N GLY A 186 0.72 16.73 19.14
CA GLY A 186 2.09 17.16 19.46
C GLY A 186 2.43 18.63 19.17
N SER A 187 1.56 19.41 18.49
CA SER A 187 1.86 20.78 18.05
C SER A 187 1.33 21.90 18.95
N PHE A 188 0.56 21.60 20.00
CA PHE A 188 -0.16 22.62 20.79
C PHE A 188 0.33 22.79 22.24
N ALA A 189 1.57 22.38 22.54
CA ALA A 189 2.17 22.49 23.88
C ALA A 189 3.54 23.18 23.88
N ARG A 190 3.71 24.23 23.07
CA ARG A 190 4.82 25.19 23.19
C ARG A 190 4.33 26.62 23.06
#